data_AF-A0A519ENB9-F1
#
_entry.id   AF-A0A519ENB9-F1
#
_cell.length_a   1.000
_cell.length_b   1.000
_cell.length_c   1.000
_cell.angle_alpha   90.00
_cell.angle_beta   90.00
_cell.angle_gamma   90.00
#
_symmetry.space_group_name_H-M   'P 1'
#
loop_
_entity.id
_entity.type
_entity.pdbx_description
1 polymer ?
#
loop_
_entity_poly.entity_id
_entity_poly.type
_entity_poly.pdbx_seq_one_letter_code
_entity_poly.pdbx_strand_id
1 'polypeptide(L)'
;MSSPKKRRGARHPDPLVAWCNGQMVGEWSVREGEHRFQYAEAWATSASATPLSLSLPLTAGNTAHTGPAVRDWFDNLLPDSDTIRQRWRASVRQPEADAFDLLTLFGSDCAGAIQMLAPGSTPDGVDRIEATLLDDAAIGRVIDAATTIDRAGDAPRVAIAGAQEKTALLRRGDAWFCPLGATPTTHILKLPLGLVGNMQADMPQSVENEWLCSRVMTAFGLPTAHCDIATFGERKVLAVQRFDRKLQNAGTDAEWIARLPQEDFCQALGLPGAQKYEADGGPGMRDILRVLDASANALADKTAFVKAQMVFWLLAATDGHAKNFSI
;
A
#
# COMPACT_ATOMS: atom_id res chain seq x y z
N MET A 1 4.29 -25.76 -40.75
CA MET A 1 3.62 -25.32 -39.51
C MET A 1 4.68 -24.73 -38.59
N SER A 2 4.74 -23.40 -38.51
CA SER A 2 5.67 -22.69 -37.64
C SER A 2 5.18 -22.82 -36.20
N SER A 3 5.97 -23.44 -35.32
CA SER A 3 5.69 -23.48 -33.88
C SER A 3 5.58 -22.05 -33.35
N PRO A 4 4.57 -21.71 -32.53
CA PRO A 4 4.49 -20.37 -31.97
C PRO A 4 5.74 -20.14 -31.11
N LYS A 5 6.55 -19.14 -31.47
CA LYS A 5 7.66 -18.67 -30.63
C LYS A 5 7.06 -18.30 -29.28
N LYS A 6 7.29 -19.13 -28.25
CA LYS A 6 7.04 -18.76 -26.85
C LYS A 6 7.73 -17.41 -26.63
N ARG A 7 6.95 -16.34 -26.42
CA ARG A 7 7.49 -15.06 -25.95
C ARG A 7 8.26 -15.39 -24.67
N ARG A 8 9.57 -15.11 -24.63
CA ARG A 8 10.35 -15.17 -23.40
C ARG A 8 9.69 -14.22 -22.41
N GLY A 9 9.31 -14.73 -21.23
CA GLY A 9 8.72 -13.91 -20.17
C GLY A 9 9.68 -12.81 -19.72
N ALA A 10 9.16 -11.83 -18.97
CA ALA A 10 9.97 -10.78 -18.37
C ALA A 10 11.16 -11.39 -17.61
N ARG A 11 12.32 -10.75 -17.73
CA ARG A 11 13.55 -11.18 -17.05
C ARG A 11 14.18 -9.96 -16.42
N HIS A 12 14.17 -9.97 -15.09
CA HIS A 12 14.88 -9.00 -14.29
C HIS A 12 16.22 -9.62 -13.88
N PRO A 13 17.37 -9.02 -14.21
CA PRO A 13 18.67 -9.64 -14.00
C PRO A 13 18.98 -9.83 -12.52
N ASP A 14 18.57 -8.89 -11.69
CA ASP A 14 18.83 -8.85 -10.26
C ASP A 14 17.51 -8.89 -9.46
N PRO A 15 17.49 -9.47 -8.23
CA PRO A 15 16.30 -9.50 -7.39
C PRO A 15 15.99 -8.14 -6.75
N LEU A 16 14.74 -7.90 -6.37
CA LEU A 16 14.39 -6.84 -5.42
C LEU A 16 14.40 -7.38 -4.00
N VAL A 17 14.98 -6.61 -3.08
CA VAL A 17 15.10 -6.98 -1.66
C VAL A 17 13.97 -6.34 -0.87
N ALA A 18 13.21 -7.16 -0.16
CA ALA A 18 12.18 -6.73 0.78
C ALA A 18 12.81 -6.49 2.16
N TRP A 19 12.58 -5.29 2.72
CA TRP A 19 13.04 -4.88 4.04
C TRP A 19 11.86 -4.53 4.94
N CYS A 20 11.98 -4.81 6.24
CA CYS A 20 11.04 -4.42 7.29
C CYS A 20 11.81 -3.74 8.42
N ASN A 21 11.61 -2.43 8.62
CA ASN A 21 12.26 -1.64 9.69
C ASN A 21 13.78 -1.90 9.82
N GLY A 22 14.50 -1.95 8.69
CA GLY A 22 15.95 -2.19 8.66
C GLY A 22 16.40 -3.65 8.60
N GLN A 23 15.47 -4.60 8.71
CA GLN A 23 15.77 -6.03 8.63
C GLN A 23 15.43 -6.57 7.23
N MET A 24 16.35 -7.32 6.62
CA MET A 24 16.12 -7.98 5.35
C MET A 24 15.15 -9.14 5.55
N VAL A 25 13.98 -9.06 4.92
CA VAL A 25 12.93 -10.09 4.98
C VAL A 25 13.21 -11.18 3.95
N GLY A 26 13.59 -10.79 2.73
CA GLY A 26 13.81 -11.72 1.64
C GLY A 26 14.00 -11.04 0.29
N GLU A 27 14.04 -11.86 -0.76
CA GLU A 27 14.29 -11.44 -2.13
C GLU A 27 13.16 -11.91 -3.05
N TRP A 28 12.64 -10.98 -3.85
CA TRP A 28 11.76 -11.25 -4.97
C TRP A 28 12.55 -11.27 -6.27
N SER A 29 12.43 -12.33 -7.06
CA SER A 29 13.05 -12.45 -8.37
C SER A 29 12.06 -12.90 -9.43
N VAL A 30 12.30 -12.49 -10.68
CA VAL A 30 11.50 -12.88 -11.84
C VAL A 30 12.41 -13.44 -12.92
N ARG A 31 12.30 -14.75 -13.17
CA ARG A 31 13.12 -15.46 -14.17
C ARG A 31 12.23 -16.14 -15.19
N GLU A 32 12.38 -15.76 -16.46
CA GLU A 32 11.57 -16.30 -17.56
C GLU A 32 10.04 -16.17 -17.32
N GLY A 33 9.62 -15.12 -16.61
CA GLY A 33 8.23 -14.89 -16.19
C GLY A 33 7.77 -15.63 -14.94
N GLU A 34 8.61 -16.48 -14.33
CA GLU A 34 8.33 -17.12 -13.05
C GLU A 34 8.73 -16.19 -11.90
N HIS A 35 7.76 -15.85 -11.04
CA HIS A 35 7.98 -15.07 -9.83
C HIS A 35 8.37 -16.01 -8.69
N ARG A 36 9.44 -15.66 -7.97
CA ARG A 36 9.94 -16.40 -6.81
C ARG A 36 10.22 -15.44 -5.66
N PHE A 37 9.77 -15.79 -4.45
CA PHE A 37 10.15 -15.09 -3.22
C PHE A 37 10.88 -16.04 -2.28
N GLN A 38 12.06 -15.63 -1.83
CA GLN A 38 12.90 -16.37 -0.90
C GLN A 38 13.09 -15.54 0.36
N TYR A 39 12.67 -16.03 1.52
CA TYR A 39 13.00 -15.36 2.77
C TYR A 39 14.50 -15.44 3.04
N ALA A 40 15.05 -14.37 3.60
CA ALA A 40 16.41 -14.36 4.10
C ALA A 40 16.53 -15.35 5.26
N GLU A 41 17.62 -16.11 5.32
CA GLU A 41 17.80 -17.16 6.34
C GLU A 41 17.77 -16.58 7.76
N ALA A 42 18.38 -15.41 7.95
CA ALA A 42 18.36 -14.68 9.22
C ALA A 42 16.94 -14.24 9.63
N TRP A 43 16.06 -13.95 8.67
CA TRP A 43 14.65 -13.66 8.94
C TRP A 43 13.90 -14.94 9.28
N ALA A 44 13.98 -15.97 8.43
CA ALA A 44 13.23 -17.21 8.57
C ALA A 44 13.53 -17.97 9.89
N THR A 45 14.72 -17.78 10.46
CA THR A 45 15.16 -18.40 11.72
C THR A 45 15.01 -17.48 12.94
N SER A 46 14.58 -16.24 12.76
CA SER A 46 14.40 -15.29 13.87
C SER A 46 13.17 -15.66 14.72
N ALA A 47 13.30 -15.56 16.04
CA ALA A 47 12.19 -15.77 16.97
C ALA A 47 11.06 -14.73 16.82
N SER A 48 11.36 -13.56 16.25
CA SER A 48 10.40 -12.49 16.00
C SER A 48 9.92 -12.45 14.54
N ALA A 49 10.23 -13.47 13.74
CA ALA A 49 9.89 -13.49 12.34
C ALA A 49 8.37 -13.59 12.14
N THR A 50 7.83 -12.68 11.34
CA THR A 50 6.49 -12.80 10.79
C THR A 50 6.59 -13.14 9.30
N PRO A 51 5.66 -13.90 8.74
CA PRO A 51 5.61 -14.05 7.29
C PRO A 51 5.34 -12.68 6.64
N LEU A 52 5.80 -12.53 5.40
CA LEU A 52 5.47 -11.42 4.50
C LEU A 52 3.96 -11.33 4.28
N SER A 53 3.31 -12.50 4.18
CA SER A 53 1.88 -12.66 3.92
C SER A 53 1.39 -13.98 4.48
N LEU A 54 0.13 -14.05 4.89
CA LEU A 54 -0.56 -15.31 5.14
C LEU A 54 -0.58 -16.24 3.91
N SER A 55 -0.55 -15.69 2.69
CA SER A 55 -0.45 -16.46 1.45
C SER A 55 0.97 -16.93 1.12
N LEU A 56 1.99 -16.41 1.83
CA LEU A 56 3.40 -16.73 1.64
C LEU A 56 4.03 -17.12 2.99
N PRO A 57 3.57 -18.17 3.67
CA PRO A 57 3.99 -18.48 5.04
C PRO A 57 5.48 -18.83 5.14
N LEU A 58 6.07 -18.68 6.33
CA LEU A 58 7.37 -19.28 6.63
C LEU A 58 7.23 -20.81 6.60
N THR A 59 8.04 -21.49 5.77
CA THR A 59 7.98 -22.94 5.60
C THR A 59 9.17 -23.63 6.28
N ALA A 60 8.98 -24.89 6.68
CA ALA A 60 10.09 -25.69 7.17
C ALA A 60 11.19 -25.80 6.08
N GLY A 61 12.44 -25.54 6.46
CA GLY A 61 13.56 -25.51 5.53
C GLY A 61 13.59 -24.29 4.59
N ASN A 62 12.76 -23.27 4.85
CA ASN A 62 12.77 -22.01 4.12
C ASN A 62 12.67 -22.18 2.60
N THR A 63 11.76 -23.06 2.15
CA THR A 63 11.57 -23.33 0.73
C THR A 63 10.98 -22.09 0.06
N ALA A 64 11.55 -21.70 -1.07
CA ALA A 64 11.09 -20.52 -1.81
C ALA A 64 9.65 -20.67 -2.29
N HIS A 65 8.88 -19.60 -2.19
CA HIS A 65 7.57 -19.50 -2.81
C HIS A 65 7.72 -19.20 -4.29
N THR A 66 6.89 -19.81 -5.13
CA THR A 66 6.87 -19.55 -6.57
C THR A 66 5.44 -19.39 -7.11
N GLY A 67 5.31 -18.75 -8.27
CA GLY A 67 4.07 -18.71 -9.03
C GLY A 67 3.16 -17.51 -8.73
N PRO A 68 1.85 -17.63 -9.03
CA PRO A 68 0.88 -16.53 -8.99
C PRO A 68 0.81 -15.79 -7.65
N ALA A 69 0.77 -16.50 -6.53
CA ALA A 69 0.64 -15.87 -5.21
C ALA A 69 1.77 -14.87 -4.92
N VAL A 70 3.01 -15.18 -5.32
CA VAL A 70 4.14 -14.26 -5.20
C VAL A 70 3.93 -13.02 -6.07
N ARG A 71 3.62 -13.21 -7.36
CA ARG A 71 3.36 -12.11 -8.30
C ARG A 71 2.26 -11.19 -7.78
N ASP A 72 1.14 -11.80 -7.39
CA ASP A 72 -0.09 -11.11 -7.05
C ASP A 72 0.04 -10.35 -5.72
N TRP A 73 0.82 -10.88 -4.77
CA TRP A 73 1.11 -10.16 -3.52
C TRP A 73 1.85 -8.84 -3.76
N PHE A 74 2.91 -8.86 -4.58
CA PHE A 74 3.66 -7.64 -4.92
C PHE A 74 2.86 -6.69 -5.82
N ASP A 75 2.11 -7.21 -6.80
CA ASP A 75 1.26 -6.39 -7.66
C ASP A 75 0.20 -5.63 -6.86
N ASN A 76 -0.35 -6.26 -5.81
CA ASN A 76 -1.35 -5.65 -4.93
C ASN A 76 -0.86 -4.44 -4.12
N LEU A 77 0.47 -4.19 -4.04
CA LEU A 77 1.03 -2.99 -3.43
C LEU A 77 0.89 -1.75 -4.34
N LEU A 78 0.73 -1.97 -5.63
CA LEU A 78 0.64 -0.90 -6.64
C LEU A 78 -0.81 -0.39 -6.79
N PRO A 79 -1.01 0.82 -7.33
CA PRO A 79 -2.34 1.36 -7.59
C PRO A 79 -3.20 0.41 -8.44
N ASP A 80 -4.50 0.32 -8.18
CA ASP A 80 -5.39 -0.58 -8.95
C ASP A 80 -5.72 -0.01 -10.33
N SER A 81 -5.59 1.31 -10.50
CA SER A 81 -5.94 2.03 -11.73
C SER A 81 -4.85 1.89 -12.78
N ASP A 82 -5.20 1.32 -13.93
CA ASP A 82 -4.33 1.27 -15.11
C ASP A 82 -3.91 2.67 -15.56
N THR A 83 -4.79 3.67 -15.45
CA THR A 83 -4.46 5.06 -15.78
C THR A 83 -3.36 5.61 -14.86
N ILE A 84 -3.43 5.32 -13.56
CA ILE A 84 -2.37 5.70 -12.61
C ILE A 84 -1.06 4.99 -12.98
N ARG A 85 -1.09 3.67 -13.21
CA ARG A 85 0.09 2.88 -13.60
C ARG A 85 0.70 3.34 -14.92
N GLN A 86 -0.11 3.72 -15.91
CA GLN A 86 0.35 4.28 -17.18
C GLN A 86 1.08 5.62 -16.99
N ARG A 87 0.60 6.51 -16.10
CA ARG A 87 1.33 7.74 -15.78
C ARG A 87 2.64 7.46 -15.07
N TRP A 88 2.70 6.48 -14.17
CA TRP A 88 3.95 6.09 -13.53
C TRP A 88 4.98 5.62 -14.56
N ARG A 89 4.58 4.72 -15.47
CA ARG A 89 5.39 4.28 -16.63
C ARG A 89 5.90 5.44 -17.47
N ALA A 90 5.01 6.40 -17.79
CA ALA A 90 5.37 7.59 -18.55
C ALA A 90 6.39 8.47 -17.80
N SER A 91 6.20 8.65 -16.48
CA SER A 91 7.09 9.49 -15.64
C SER A 91 8.53 8.99 -15.60
N VAL A 92 8.73 7.68 -15.76
CA VAL A 92 10.05 7.04 -15.80
C VAL A 92 10.48 6.64 -17.21
N ARG A 93 9.71 7.02 -18.23
CA ARG A 93 9.96 6.75 -19.66
C ARG A 93 10.12 5.25 -19.96
N GLN A 94 9.37 4.40 -19.27
CA GLN A 94 9.35 2.95 -19.46
C GLN A 94 7.91 2.46 -19.69
N PRO A 95 7.40 2.48 -20.93
CA PRO A 95 6.00 2.15 -21.24
C PRO A 95 5.64 0.69 -20.95
N GLU A 96 6.62 -0.21 -20.99
CA GLU A 96 6.44 -1.65 -20.75
C GLU A 96 6.73 -2.07 -19.31
N ALA A 97 6.95 -1.11 -18.38
CA ALA A 97 7.33 -1.42 -17.01
C ALA A 97 6.27 -2.29 -16.31
N ASP A 98 6.70 -3.41 -15.75
CA ASP A 98 5.83 -4.31 -15.01
C ASP A 98 5.80 -3.94 -13.50
N ALA A 99 5.14 -4.77 -12.68
CA ALA A 99 5.05 -4.51 -11.25
C ALA A 99 6.43 -4.48 -10.55
N PHE A 100 7.38 -5.27 -11.04
CA PHE A 100 8.74 -5.32 -10.50
C PHE A 100 9.49 -4.03 -10.81
N ASP A 101 9.41 -3.55 -12.05
CA ASP A 101 10.01 -2.27 -12.45
C ASP A 101 9.43 -1.10 -11.64
N LEU A 102 8.10 -1.07 -11.48
CA LEU A 102 7.44 0.00 -10.73
C LEU A 102 7.82 -0.03 -9.23
N LEU A 103 7.88 -1.21 -8.61
CA LEU A 103 8.29 -1.33 -7.21
C LEU A 103 9.77 -1.02 -6.99
N THR A 104 10.62 -1.23 -7.99
CA THR A 104 12.03 -0.78 -7.95
C THR A 104 12.11 0.74 -7.75
N LEU A 105 11.18 1.48 -8.35
CA LEU A 105 11.22 2.95 -8.42
C LEU A 105 10.39 3.65 -7.34
N PHE A 106 9.29 3.02 -6.90
CA PHE A 106 8.29 3.60 -6.00
C PHE A 106 8.08 2.79 -4.71
N GLY A 107 8.73 1.63 -4.57
CA GLY A 107 8.51 0.72 -3.45
C GLY A 107 9.28 1.05 -2.16
N SER A 108 9.93 2.21 -2.06
CA SER A 108 10.64 2.62 -0.84
C SER A 108 9.72 2.89 0.36
N ASP A 109 8.43 3.15 0.10
CA ASP A 109 7.39 3.29 1.12
C ASP A 109 6.07 2.70 0.60
N CYS A 110 5.76 1.47 0.99
CA CYS A 110 4.54 0.75 0.59
C CYS A 110 3.45 0.77 1.68
N ALA A 111 2.26 0.25 1.37
CA ALA A 111 1.33 -0.22 2.41
C ALA A 111 1.98 -1.30 3.28
N GLY A 112 1.69 -1.29 4.58
CA GLY A 112 2.33 -2.18 5.55
C GLY A 112 3.79 -1.82 5.83
N ALA A 113 4.60 -2.82 6.19
CA ALA A 113 5.96 -2.59 6.67
C ALA A 113 7.07 -2.68 5.62
N ILE A 114 6.73 -3.13 4.41
CA ILE A 114 7.74 -3.54 3.43
C ILE A 114 8.26 -2.35 2.65
N GLN A 115 9.59 -2.33 2.50
CA GLN A 115 10.31 -1.47 1.57
C GLN A 115 10.98 -2.36 0.53
N MET A 116 10.77 -2.06 -0.75
CA MET A 116 11.39 -2.74 -1.87
C MET A 116 12.58 -1.93 -2.34
N LEU A 117 13.77 -2.51 -2.24
CA LEU A 117 15.03 -1.87 -2.63
C LEU A 117 15.79 -2.70 -3.64
N ALA A 118 16.57 -2.04 -4.47
CA ALA A 118 17.52 -2.71 -5.37
C ALA A 118 18.56 -3.51 -4.57
N PRO A 119 19.11 -4.59 -5.16
CA PRO A 119 20.12 -5.38 -4.48
C PRO A 119 21.37 -4.55 -4.20
N GLY A 120 22.00 -4.79 -3.05
CA GLY A 120 23.12 -3.98 -2.54
C GLY A 120 22.71 -2.65 -1.91
N SER A 121 21.43 -2.25 -2.01
CA SER A 121 20.90 -1.11 -1.26
C SER A 121 20.37 -1.55 0.10
N THR A 122 20.55 -0.72 1.11
CA THR A 122 19.99 -0.91 2.46
C THR A 122 19.19 0.32 2.85
N PRO A 123 18.12 0.18 3.66
CA PRO A 123 17.38 1.32 4.15
C PRO A 123 18.24 2.07 5.18
N ASP A 124 18.69 3.28 4.85
CA ASP A 124 19.39 4.17 5.79
C ASP A 124 18.39 5.06 6.55
N GLY A 125 18.64 5.27 7.84
CA GLY A 125 17.83 6.14 8.69
C GLY A 125 16.50 5.54 9.16
N VAL A 126 16.44 4.22 9.35
CA VAL A 126 15.25 3.56 9.90
C VAL A 126 15.00 3.91 11.36
N ASP A 127 16.03 4.33 12.09
CA ASP A 127 16.06 4.60 13.53
C ASP A 127 15.98 6.09 13.88
N ARG A 128 15.68 6.94 12.89
CA ARG A 128 15.56 8.40 13.05
C ARG A 128 14.52 8.97 12.10
N ILE A 129 14.19 10.25 12.29
CA ILE A 129 13.28 10.99 11.40
C ILE A 129 14.07 12.08 10.69
N GLU A 130 14.18 11.95 9.37
CA GLU A 130 14.76 12.96 8.49
C GLU A 130 13.68 13.43 7.51
N ALA A 131 13.42 14.74 7.49
CA ALA A 131 12.38 15.30 6.64
C ALA A 131 12.58 16.79 6.36
N THR A 132 12.10 17.24 5.21
CA THR A 132 12.10 18.66 4.81
C THR A 132 10.72 19.25 5.07
N LEU A 133 10.66 20.37 5.81
CA LEU A 133 9.42 21.10 6.06
C LEU A 133 8.83 21.63 4.75
N LEU A 134 7.52 21.48 4.57
CA LEU A 134 6.79 21.97 3.41
C LEU A 134 5.84 23.09 3.79
N ASP A 135 5.79 24.12 2.96
CA ASP A 135 4.73 25.12 2.98
C ASP A 135 3.53 24.67 2.11
N ASP A 136 2.40 25.36 2.21
CA ASP A 136 1.18 25.04 1.45
C ASP A 136 1.41 25.02 -0.07
N ALA A 137 2.29 25.87 -0.58
CA ALA A 137 2.61 25.90 -2.01
C ALA A 137 3.40 24.65 -2.44
N ALA A 138 4.35 24.20 -1.64
CA ALA A 138 5.09 22.97 -1.87
C ALA A 138 4.19 21.73 -1.76
N ILE A 139 3.29 21.71 -0.77
CA ILE A 139 2.29 20.65 -0.63
C ILE A 139 1.37 20.63 -1.86
N GLY A 140 0.91 21.79 -2.32
CA GLY A 140 0.13 21.93 -3.56
C GLY A 140 0.85 21.33 -4.77
N ARG A 141 2.16 21.60 -4.94
CA ARG A 141 2.97 20.99 -6.01
C ARG A 141 3.06 19.46 -5.90
N VAL A 142 3.19 18.91 -4.69
CA VAL A 142 3.20 17.46 -4.46
C VAL A 142 1.85 16.83 -4.81
N ILE A 143 0.74 17.50 -4.47
CA ILE A 143 -0.61 17.06 -4.82
C ILE A 143 -0.82 17.08 -6.33
N ASP A 144 -0.42 18.15 -7.01
CA ASP A 144 -0.54 18.26 -8.47
C ASP A 144 0.33 17.20 -9.18
N ALA A 145 1.53 16.95 -8.69
CA ALA A 145 2.42 15.90 -9.20
C ALA A 145 1.85 14.48 -9.07
N ALA A 146 0.84 14.26 -8.22
CA ALA A 146 0.16 12.97 -8.13
C ALA A 146 -0.76 12.71 -9.33
N THR A 147 -1.24 13.76 -10.01
CA THR A 147 -2.20 13.66 -11.11
C THR A 147 -1.55 13.84 -12.49
N THR A 148 -0.30 14.29 -12.55
CA THR A 148 0.45 14.53 -13.79
C THR A 148 1.54 13.48 -14.04
N ILE A 149 2.14 13.52 -15.23
CA ILE A 149 3.29 12.67 -15.58
C ILE A 149 4.57 13.20 -14.91
N ASP A 150 4.67 14.53 -14.78
CA ASP A 150 5.81 15.18 -14.14
C ASP A 150 5.69 15.06 -12.61
N ARG A 151 6.23 13.96 -12.09
CA ARG A 151 6.44 13.83 -10.65
C ARG A 151 7.52 14.82 -10.23
N ALA A 152 7.13 15.88 -9.52
CA ALA A 152 8.07 16.84 -8.96
C ALA A 152 9.17 16.11 -8.17
N GLY A 153 10.43 16.55 -8.30
CA GLY A 153 11.58 15.90 -7.67
C GLY A 153 11.48 15.77 -6.15
N ASP A 154 10.67 16.61 -5.52
CA ASP A 154 10.42 16.63 -4.08
C ASP A 154 9.28 15.71 -3.63
N ALA A 155 8.58 15.03 -4.55
CA ALA A 155 7.47 14.15 -4.19
C ALA A 155 7.97 12.80 -3.66
N PRO A 156 7.42 12.29 -2.54
CA PRO A 156 7.79 10.97 -2.04
C PRO A 156 7.55 9.85 -3.05
N ARG A 157 8.50 8.90 -3.09
CA ARG A 157 8.40 7.64 -3.84
C ARG A 157 7.61 6.64 -3.01
N VAL A 158 6.29 6.70 -3.16
CA VAL A 158 5.34 5.96 -2.33
C VAL A 158 4.45 5.09 -3.21
N ALA A 159 4.32 3.81 -2.85
CA ALA A 159 3.41 2.86 -3.46
C ALA A 159 2.20 2.61 -2.57
N ILE A 160 1.02 3.08 -2.99
CA ILE A 160 -0.24 2.87 -2.27
C ILE A 160 -1.29 2.36 -3.25
N ALA A 161 -1.92 1.24 -2.89
CA ALA A 161 -2.97 0.58 -3.67
C ALA A 161 -4.26 1.39 -3.80
N GLY A 162 -5.17 0.93 -4.65
CA GLY A 162 -6.49 1.53 -4.90
C GLY A 162 -6.56 2.37 -6.18
N ALA A 163 -7.78 2.72 -6.59
CA ALA A 163 -8.06 3.34 -7.89
C ALA A 163 -8.11 4.89 -7.88
N GLN A 164 -8.19 5.50 -6.70
CA GLN A 164 -8.29 6.95 -6.53
C GLN A 164 -6.90 7.61 -6.48
N GLU A 165 -6.80 8.81 -7.04
CA GLU A 165 -5.62 9.67 -6.95
C GLU A 165 -5.27 9.97 -5.49
N LYS A 166 -4.02 9.70 -5.14
CA LYS A 166 -3.50 9.93 -3.81
C LYS A 166 -2.00 10.16 -3.82
N THR A 167 -1.55 10.87 -2.81
CA THR A 167 -0.14 10.98 -2.44
C THR A 167 -0.01 10.73 -0.93
N ALA A 168 1.21 10.80 -0.39
CA ALA A 168 1.43 10.67 1.03
C ALA A 168 2.56 11.58 1.49
N LEU A 169 2.44 12.05 2.73
CA LEU A 169 3.41 12.94 3.37
C LEU A 169 3.60 12.52 4.83
N LEU A 170 4.65 13.05 5.45
CA LEU A 170 4.84 13.00 6.89
C LEU A 170 4.14 14.21 7.53
N ARG A 171 3.26 13.98 8.49
CA ARG A 171 2.74 15.02 9.38
C ARG A 171 3.32 14.87 10.78
N ARG A 172 3.80 15.96 11.37
CA ARG A 172 4.19 16.04 12.79
C ARG A 172 3.57 17.31 13.40
N GLY A 173 2.76 17.13 14.45
CA GLY A 173 1.90 18.21 14.95
C GLY A 173 1.03 18.75 13.82
N ASP A 174 1.06 20.06 13.62
CA ASP A 174 0.32 20.76 12.55
C ASP A 174 1.15 21.03 11.29
N ALA A 175 2.41 20.56 11.27
CA ALA A 175 3.32 20.76 10.14
C ALA A 175 3.40 19.51 9.25
N TRP A 176 3.61 19.77 7.95
CA TRP A 176 3.76 18.78 6.90
C TRP A 176 5.18 18.76 6.36
N PHE A 177 5.68 17.57 6.07
CA PHE A 177 7.06 17.35 5.67
C PHE A 177 7.14 16.34 4.51
N CYS A 178 8.13 16.55 3.64
CA CYS A 178 8.60 15.51 2.74
C CYS A 178 9.59 14.61 3.49
N PRO A 179 9.30 13.31 3.68
CA PRO A 179 10.27 12.39 4.28
C PRO A 179 11.52 12.23 3.41
N LEU A 180 12.65 11.97 4.07
CA LEU A 180 13.94 11.66 3.45
C LEU A 180 14.42 10.26 3.90
N GLY A 181 15.26 9.63 3.06
CA GLY A 181 15.84 8.32 3.36
C GLY A 181 14.77 7.25 3.63
N ALA A 182 14.94 6.48 4.71
CA ALA A 182 13.96 5.48 5.14
C ALA A 182 12.83 6.03 6.03
N THR A 183 12.75 7.35 6.26
CA THR A 183 11.64 7.96 7.00
C THR A 183 10.31 7.67 6.29
N PRO A 184 9.32 7.05 6.93
CA PRO A 184 8.05 6.76 6.28
C PRO A 184 7.13 8.00 6.24
N THR A 185 6.21 7.99 5.27
CA THR A 185 5.01 8.84 5.33
C THR A 185 4.09 8.39 6.46
N THR A 186 3.29 9.32 7.02
CA THR A 186 2.31 9.02 8.09
C THR A 186 0.88 9.32 7.71
N HIS A 187 0.65 10.01 6.59
CA HIS A 187 -0.69 10.36 6.13
C HIS A 187 -0.81 10.15 4.63
N ILE A 188 -1.95 9.62 4.22
CA ILE A 188 -2.37 9.53 2.82
C ILE A 188 -3.24 10.74 2.54
N LEU A 189 -2.91 11.49 1.50
CA LEU A 189 -3.72 12.60 0.99
C LEU A 189 -4.53 12.10 -0.19
N LYS A 190 -5.84 11.95 0.00
CA LYS A 190 -6.78 11.55 -1.06
C LYS A 190 -7.35 12.77 -1.75
N LEU A 191 -7.27 12.81 -3.08
CA LEU A 191 -7.80 13.90 -3.88
C LEU A 191 -9.26 13.64 -4.26
N PRO A 192 -10.07 14.68 -4.56
CA PRO A 192 -11.44 14.49 -5.00
C PRO A 192 -11.56 13.54 -6.20
N LEU A 193 -12.54 12.64 -6.15
CA LEU A 193 -12.98 11.82 -7.27
C LEU A 193 -13.52 12.77 -8.37
N GLY A 194 -12.88 12.77 -9.54
CA GLY A 194 -13.29 13.60 -10.69
C GLY A 194 -12.16 14.36 -11.38
N LEU A 195 -10.95 14.42 -10.82
CA LEU A 195 -9.83 15.12 -11.47
C LEU A 195 -9.26 14.38 -12.69
N VAL A 196 -9.22 13.04 -12.69
CA VAL A 196 -8.99 12.20 -13.88
C VAL A 196 -9.53 10.77 -13.63
N GLY A 197 -10.51 10.30 -14.41
CA GLY A 197 -10.95 8.90 -14.35
C GLY A 197 -12.31 8.64 -15.00
N ASN A 198 -12.44 7.51 -15.71
CA ASN A 198 -13.56 7.12 -16.58
C ASN A 198 -14.92 6.87 -15.90
N MET A 199 -15.12 7.25 -14.63
CA MET A 199 -16.46 7.26 -14.03
C MET A 199 -17.08 8.64 -14.24
N GLN A 200 -18.14 8.70 -15.05
CA GLN A 200 -18.98 9.89 -15.26
C GLN A 200 -19.83 10.24 -14.01
N ALA A 201 -19.22 10.19 -12.83
CA ALA A 201 -19.78 10.74 -11.61
C ALA A 201 -18.80 11.80 -11.12
N ASP A 202 -19.05 13.05 -11.51
CA ASP A 202 -18.37 14.20 -10.91
C ASP A 202 -18.78 14.24 -9.44
N MET A 203 -17.87 13.85 -8.55
CA MET A 203 -18.09 13.84 -7.10
C MET A 203 -17.17 14.87 -6.44
N PRO A 204 -17.41 16.18 -6.68
CA PRO A 204 -16.59 17.26 -6.13
C PRO A 204 -16.62 17.29 -4.60
N GLN A 205 -17.61 16.64 -4.00
CA GLN A 205 -17.80 16.49 -2.56
C GLN A 205 -17.32 15.12 -2.03
N SER A 206 -16.55 14.35 -2.81
CA SER A 206 -16.03 13.05 -2.38
C SER A 206 -15.15 13.13 -1.13
N VAL A 207 -14.43 14.24 -0.93
CA VAL A 207 -13.67 14.50 0.29
C VAL A 207 -14.59 14.62 1.50
N GLU A 208 -15.65 15.44 1.41
CA GLU A 208 -16.65 15.58 2.46
C GLU A 208 -17.44 14.30 2.72
N ASN A 209 -17.79 13.58 1.65
CA ASN A 209 -18.51 12.32 1.74
C ASN A 209 -17.69 11.30 2.54
N GLU A 210 -16.43 11.07 2.16
CA GLU A 210 -15.58 10.10 2.84
C GLU A 210 -15.27 10.54 4.28
N TRP A 211 -15.03 11.83 4.53
CA TRP A 211 -14.88 12.36 5.89
C TRP A 211 -16.12 12.09 6.75
N LEU A 212 -17.31 12.43 6.25
CA LEU A 212 -18.56 12.24 6.98
C LEU A 212 -18.83 10.75 7.25
N CYS A 213 -18.65 9.89 6.23
CA CYS A 213 -18.78 8.44 6.38
C CYS A 213 -17.81 7.89 7.43
N SER A 214 -16.56 8.35 7.45
CA SER A 214 -15.59 7.98 8.49
C SER A 214 -16.02 8.39 9.90
N ARG A 215 -16.60 9.60 10.05
CA ARG A 215 -17.17 10.05 11.34
C ARG A 215 -18.36 9.19 11.75
N VAL A 216 -19.23 8.80 10.83
CA VAL A 216 -20.35 7.89 11.11
C VAL A 216 -19.83 6.51 11.54
N MET A 217 -18.89 5.92 10.81
CA MET A 217 -18.26 4.63 11.16
C MET A 217 -17.66 4.66 12.58
N THR A 218 -16.95 5.74 12.91
CA THR A 218 -16.38 5.98 14.25
C THR A 218 -17.47 6.12 15.32
N ALA A 219 -18.57 6.83 15.03
CA ALA A 219 -19.69 7.00 15.94
C ALA A 219 -20.42 5.66 16.22
N PHE A 220 -20.42 4.74 15.25
CA PHE A 220 -20.84 3.37 15.47
C PHE A 220 -19.82 2.54 16.26
N GLY A 221 -18.65 3.08 16.62
CA GLY A 221 -17.62 2.38 17.40
C GLY A 221 -16.79 1.39 16.59
N LEU A 222 -16.70 1.58 15.27
CA LEU A 222 -15.78 0.81 14.42
C LEU A 222 -14.37 1.42 14.47
N PRO A 223 -13.30 0.60 14.54
CA PRO A 223 -11.92 1.10 14.49
C PRO A 223 -11.64 1.67 13.10
N THR A 224 -11.79 2.99 12.98
CA THR A 224 -11.70 3.70 11.70
C THR A 224 -10.48 4.60 11.72
N ALA A 225 -9.72 4.62 10.62
CA ALA A 225 -8.57 5.50 10.49
C ALA A 225 -8.99 6.97 10.67
N HIS A 226 -8.25 7.71 11.50
CA HIS A 226 -8.53 9.13 11.69
C HIS A 226 -8.32 9.88 10.38
N CYS A 227 -9.25 10.77 10.03
CA CYS A 227 -9.11 11.61 8.85
C CYS A 227 -9.72 13.00 9.06
N ASP A 228 -9.07 13.99 8.46
CA ASP A 228 -9.52 15.38 8.44
C ASP A 228 -9.47 15.93 7.02
N ILE A 229 -10.32 16.91 6.75
CA ILE A 229 -10.25 17.70 5.54
C ILE A 229 -9.14 18.72 5.71
N ALA A 230 -8.20 18.75 4.76
CA ALA A 230 -7.13 19.74 4.72
C ALA A 230 -7.21 20.56 3.42
N THR A 231 -6.73 21.79 3.48
CA THR A 231 -6.71 22.70 2.32
C THR A 231 -5.33 23.32 2.19
N PHE A 232 -4.75 23.23 1.00
CA PHE A 232 -3.43 23.76 0.66
C PHE A 232 -3.58 24.63 -0.59
N GLY A 233 -3.63 25.94 -0.41
CA GLY A 233 -4.07 26.86 -1.46
C GLY A 233 -5.48 26.49 -1.95
N GLU A 234 -5.62 26.18 -3.24
CA GLU A 234 -6.90 25.77 -3.86
C GLU A 234 -7.19 24.26 -3.76
N ARG A 235 -6.24 23.45 -3.25
CA ARG A 235 -6.37 21.98 -3.24
C ARG A 235 -7.00 21.55 -1.92
N LYS A 236 -8.18 20.95 -1.99
CA LYS A 236 -8.87 20.31 -0.86
C LYS A 236 -8.66 18.80 -0.94
N VAL A 237 -8.16 18.20 0.15
CA VAL A 237 -7.86 16.78 0.23
C VAL A 237 -8.40 16.17 1.52
N LEU A 238 -8.62 14.86 1.51
CA LEU A 238 -8.80 14.10 2.75
C LEU A 238 -7.43 13.61 3.24
N ALA A 239 -6.98 14.10 4.39
CA ALA A 239 -5.77 13.64 5.05
C ALA A 239 -6.12 12.48 5.99
N VAL A 240 -5.76 11.26 5.60
CA VAL A 240 -6.02 10.03 6.37
C VAL A 240 -4.76 9.60 7.09
N GLN A 241 -4.82 9.49 8.41
CA GLN A 241 -3.71 8.98 9.22
C GLN A 241 -3.50 7.50 8.93
N ARG A 242 -2.26 7.14 8.61
CA ARG A 242 -1.85 5.77 8.36
C ARG A 242 -1.83 4.98 9.66
N PHE A 243 -2.56 3.86 9.70
CA PHE A 243 -2.59 2.95 10.83
C PHE A 243 -1.49 1.86 10.75
N ASP A 244 -0.79 1.75 9.61
CA ASP A 244 0.42 0.93 9.43
C ASP A 244 1.70 1.66 9.86
N ARG A 245 1.59 2.75 10.62
CA ARG A 245 2.72 3.59 11.06
C ARG A 245 2.58 3.92 12.54
N LYS A 246 3.68 3.82 13.30
CA LYS A 246 3.67 4.11 14.73
C LYS A 246 4.95 4.79 15.19
N LEU A 247 4.81 5.96 15.80
CA LEU A 247 5.91 6.68 16.43
C LEU A 247 6.45 5.87 17.63
N GLN A 248 7.76 5.77 17.71
CA GLN A 248 8.50 5.07 18.76
C GLN A 248 9.40 6.08 19.49
N ASN A 249 9.64 5.84 20.78
CA ASN A 249 10.49 6.68 21.63
C ASN A 249 10.15 8.18 21.56
N ALA A 250 8.85 8.49 21.51
CA ALA A 250 8.36 9.84 21.30
C ALA A 250 8.93 10.82 22.35
N GLY A 251 9.42 11.97 21.88
CA GLY A 251 10.01 13.00 22.75
C GLY A 251 11.44 12.70 23.24
N THR A 252 12.14 11.75 22.63
CA THR A 252 13.56 11.47 22.88
C THR A 252 14.40 11.70 21.63
N ASP A 253 15.73 11.75 21.78
CA ASP A 253 16.67 11.86 20.65
C ASP A 253 16.73 10.59 19.77
N ALA A 254 16.07 9.51 20.19
CA ALA A 254 15.97 8.24 19.48
C ALA A 254 14.56 8.00 18.90
N GLU A 255 13.81 9.09 18.64
CA GLU A 255 12.48 9.03 18.05
C GLU A 255 12.56 8.55 16.59
N TRP A 256 11.73 7.55 16.25
CA TRP A 256 11.63 7.01 14.90
C TRP A 256 10.20 6.52 14.63
N ILE A 257 9.89 6.21 13.37
CA ILE A 257 8.55 5.76 12.99
C ILE A 257 8.64 4.31 12.50
N ALA A 258 8.10 3.40 13.31
CA ALA A 258 7.95 2.00 12.94
C ALA A 258 6.88 1.84 11.85
N ARG A 259 7.18 1.06 10.83
CA ARG A 259 6.17 0.54 9.91
C ARG A 259 5.62 -0.77 10.47
N LEU A 260 4.30 -0.92 10.48
CA LEU A 260 3.62 -2.11 11.00
C LEU A 260 3.28 -3.05 9.84
N PRO A 261 3.61 -4.36 9.92
CA PRO A 261 3.18 -5.32 8.91
C PRO A 261 1.67 -5.28 8.78
N GLN A 262 1.19 -5.20 7.54
CA GLN A 262 -0.22 -5.15 7.20
C GLN A 262 -0.38 -5.70 5.79
N GLU A 263 -1.48 -6.40 5.53
CA GLU A 263 -1.88 -6.80 4.17
C GLU A 263 -3.40 -6.76 4.00
N ASP A 264 -3.87 -6.59 2.76
CA ASP A 264 -5.30 -6.67 2.45
C ASP A 264 -5.81 -8.11 2.26
N PHE A 265 -7.13 -8.32 2.20
CA PHE A 265 -7.67 -9.68 2.05
C PHE A 265 -7.45 -10.31 0.67
N CYS A 266 -7.12 -9.55 -0.38
CA CYS A 266 -6.64 -10.17 -1.62
C CYS A 266 -5.25 -10.76 -1.39
N GLN A 267 -4.34 -10.01 -0.76
CA GLN A 267 -3.00 -10.47 -0.41
C GLN A 267 -3.03 -11.66 0.56
N ALA A 268 -3.81 -11.58 1.64
CA ALA A 268 -3.91 -12.64 2.64
C ALA A 268 -4.42 -13.97 2.06
N LEU A 269 -5.25 -13.90 1.02
CA LEU A 269 -5.81 -15.06 0.31
C LEU A 269 -5.04 -15.43 -0.97
N GLY A 270 -3.95 -14.73 -1.30
CA GLY A 270 -3.11 -15.01 -2.46
C GLY A 270 -3.79 -14.73 -3.80
N LEU A 271 -4.70 -13.74 -3.85
CA LEU A 271 -5.49 -13.39 -5.02
C LEU A 271 -5.01 -12.07 -5.67
N PRO A 272 -5.12 -11.95 -7.01
CA PRO A 272 -4.79 -10.71 -7.71
C PRO A 272 -5.80 -9.60 -7.37
N GLY A 273 -5.36 -8.34 -7.40
CA GLY A 273 -6.22 -7.20 -7.10
C GLY A 273 -7.39 -7.01 -8.08
N ALA A 274 -7.29 -7.56 -9.28
CA ALA A 274 -8.39 -7.62 -10.25
C ALA A 274 -9.59 -8.47 -9.76
N GLN A 275 -9.37 -9.41 -8.82
CA GLN A 275 -10.40 -10.24 -8.20
C GLN A 275 -10.77 -9.72 -6.81
N LYS A 276 -10.82 -8.40 -6.61
CA LYS A 276 -11.21 -7.82 -5.32
C LYS A 276 -12.71 -7.88 -5.04
N TYR A 277 -13.54 -7.94 -6.08
CA TYR A 277 -15.00 -8.00 -5.98
C TYR A 277 -15.50 -9.44 -5.96
N GLU A 278 -16.44 -9.75 -5.07
CA GLU A 278 -17.10 -11.07 -4.99
C GLU A 278 -17.77 -11.46 -6.32
N ALA A 279 -18.38 -10.49 -7.00
CA ALA A 279 -19.02 -10.71 -8.31
C ALA A 279 -18.05 -11.19 -9.41
N ASP A 280 -16.76 -10.89 -9.27
CA ASP A 280 -15.68 -11.28 -10.19
C ASP A 280 -14.90 -12.51 -9.70
N GLY A 281 -15.45 -13.24 -8.71
CA GLY A 281 -14.82 -14.41 -8.10
C GLY A 281 -13.85 -14.10 -6.96
N GLY A 282 -13.87 -12.86 -6.45
CA GLY A 282 -13.10 -12.43 -5.29
C GLY A 282 -13.65 -12.91 -3.94
N PRO A 283 -12.96 -12.60 -2.84
CA PRO A 283 -13.37 -13.02 -1.50
C PRO A 283 -14.72 -12.44 -1.07
N GLY A 284 -15.61 -13.33 -0.63
CA GLY A 284 -16.85 -12.95 0.03
C GLY A 284 -16.71 -12.81 1.55
N MET A 285 -17.80 -12.43 2.22
CA MET A 285 -17.82 -12.34 3.70
C MET A 285 -17.39 -13.65 4.38
N ARG A 286 -17.75 -14.80 3.81
CA ARG A 286 -17.43 -16.13 4.40
C ARG A 286 -15.93 -16.40 4.41
N ASP A 287 -15.22 -16.01 3.37
CA ASP A 287 -13.78 -16.25 3.27
C ASP A 287 -13.01 -15.30 4.19
N ILE A 288 -13.43 -14.03 4.26
CA ILE A 288 -12.89 -13.06 5.23
C ILE A 288 -13.10 -13.55 6.67
N LEU A 289 -14.31 -14.00 7.03
CA LEU A 289 -14.60 -14.52 8.36
C LEU A 289 -13.76 -15.76 8.71
N ARG A 290 -13.48 -16.63 7.74
CA ARG A 290 -12.62 -17.82 7.92
C ARG A 290 -11.17 -17.43 8.23
N VAL A 291 -10.64 -16.39 7.59
CA VAL A 291 -9.32 -15.85 7.93
C VAL A 291 -9.33 -15.26 9.34
N LEU A 292 -10.38 -14.50 9.68
CA LEU A 292 -10.53 -13.89 11.01
C LEU A 292 -10.72 -14.90 12.15
N ASP A 293 -11.08 -16.16 11.88
CA ASP A 293 -11.10 -17.22 12.90
C ASP A 293 -9.72 -17.48 13.51
N ALA A 294 -8.64 -17.18 12.78
CA ALA A 294 -7.27 -17.31 13.26
C ALA A 294 -6.71 -16.02 13.89
N SER A 295 -7.51 -14.95 13.99
CA SER A 295 -7.06 -13.70 14.63
C SER A 295 -6.81 -13.89 16.13
N ALA A 296 -5.79 -13.19 16.65
CA ALA A 296 -5.53 -13.08 18.08
C ALA A 296 -6.72 -12.53 18.88
N ASN A 297 -7.65 -11.81 18.23
CA ASN A 297 -8.90 -11.31 18.83
C ASN A 297 -10.12 -11.64 17.97
N ALA A 298 -10.22 -12.90 17.51
CA ALA A 298 -11.21 -13.36 16.54
C ALA A 298 -12.66 -12.93 16.80
N LEU A 299 -13.14 -12.95 18.05
CA LEU A 299 -14.52 -12.53 18.35
C LEU A 299 -14.73 -11.03 18.08
N ALA A 300 -13.81 -10.18 18.53
CA ALA A 300 -13.90 -8.74 18.33
C ALA A 300 -13.78 -8.38 16.85
N ASP A 301 -12.84 -8.99 16.13
CA ASP A 301 -12.59 -8.65 14.72
C ASP A 301 -13.74 -9.11 13.82
N LYS A 302 -14.28 -10.31 14.03
CA LYS A 302 -15.48 -10.77 13.31
C LYS A 302 -16.68 -9.88 13.61
N THR A 303 -16.84 -9.47 14.87
CA THR A 303 -17.93 -8.55 15.26
C THR A 303 -17.78 -7.20 14.56
N ALA A 304 -16.56 -6.63 14.54
CA ALA A 304 -16.28 -5.38 13.85
C ALA A 304 -16.52 -5.50 12.33
N PHE A 305 -16.08 -6.60 11.70
CA PHE A 305 -16.29 -6.84 10.28
C PHE A 305 -17.77 -6.92 9.91
N VAL A 306 -18.56 -7.74 10.61
CA VAL A 306 -20.02 -7.87 10.35
C VAL A 306 -20.73 -6.55 10.61
N LYS A 307 -20.36 -5.84 11.68
CA LYS A 307 -20.91 -4.51 11.99
C LYS A 307 -20.58 -3.49 10.90
N ALA A 308 -19.37 -3.52 10.32
CA ALA A 308 -19.00 -2.67 9.20
C ALA A 308 -19.90 -2.93 7.98
N GLN A 309 -20.23 -4.19 7.66
CA GLN A 309 -21.16 -4.49 6.57
C GLN A 309 -22.56 -3.90 6.79
N MET A 310 -23.06 -3.93 8.02
CA MET A 310 -24.35 -3.31 8.36
C MET A 310 -24.31 -1.79 8.19
N VAL A 311 -23.22 -1.14 8.61
CA VAL A 311 -23.06 0.31 8.45
C VAL A 311 -22.89 0.68 6.98
N PHE A 312 -22.14 -0.11 6.20
CA PHE A 312 -22.02 0.07 4.74
C PHE A 312 -23.39 0.00 4.06
N TRP A 313 -24.24 -0.97 4.45
CA TRP A 313 -25.61 -1.05 3.94
C TRP A 313 -26.43 0.21 4.29
N LEU A 314 -26.35 0.70 5.53
CA LEU A 314 -27.05 1.93 5.96
C LEU A 314 -26.59 3.19 5.21
N LEU A 315 -25.30 3.24 4.88
CA LEU A 315 -24.68 4.35 4.14
C LEU A 315 -24.78 4.21 2.62
N ALA A 316 -25.36 3.11 2.12
CA ALA A 316 -25.31 2.73 0.70
C ALA A 316 -23.88 2.72 0.12
N ALA A 317 -22.90 2.27 0.90
CA ALA A 317 -21.51 2.12 0.46
C ALA A 317 -21.39 0.86 -0.43
N THR A 318 -21.39 1.06 -1.75
CA THR A 318 -21.41 -0.04 -2.74
C THR A 318 -20.03 -0.59 -3.11
N ASP A 319 -18.95 0.01 -2.64
CA ASP A 319 -17.57 -0.32 -3.02
C ASP A 319 -16.76 -0.91 -1.84
N GLY A 320 -17.40 -1.71 -0.99
CA GLY A 320 -16.78 -2.39 0.15
C GLY A 320 -16.13 -3.72 -0.22
N HIS A 321 -15.09 -3.71 -1.06
CA HIS A 321 -14.47 -4.92 -1.63
C HIS A 321 -13.31 -5.46 -0.76
N ALA A 322 -12.75 -6.64 -1.11
CA ALA A 322 -11.75 -7.33 -0.28
C ALA A 322 -10.49 -6.49 0.04
N LYS A 323 -10.04 -5.63 -0.90
CA LYS A 323 -8.91 -4.72 -0.66
C LYS A 323 -9.19 -3.54 0.30
N ASN A 324 -10.43 -3.32 0.74
CA ASN A 324 -10.77 -2.28 1.72
C ASN A 324 -10.65 -2.76 3.17
N PHE A 325 -10.40 -4.05 3.38
CA PHE A 325 -10.18 -4.64 4.68
C PHE A 325 -8.73 -5.15 4.73
N SER A 326 -8.08 -4.99 5.87
CA SER A 326 -6.71 -5.44 6.11
C SER A 326 -6.58 -6.07 7.48
N ILE A 327 -5.55 -6.89 7.63
CA ILE A 327 -5.05 -7.46 8.89
C ILE A 327 -3.64 -6.96 9.17
#